data_AF-A0A4S4K4M8-F1
#
_entry.id   AF-A0A4S4K4M8-F1
#
_cell.length_a   1.000
_cell.length_b   1.000
_cell.length_c   1.000
_cell.angle_alpha   90.00
_cell.angle_beta   90.00
_cell.angle_gamma   90.00
#
_symmetry.space_group_name_H-M   'P 1'
#
loop_
_entity.id
_entity.type
_entity.pdbx_description
1 polymer ?
#
loop_
_entity_poly.entity_id
_entity_poly.type
_entity_poly.pdbx_seq_one_letter_code
_entity_poly.pdbx_strand_id
1 'polypeptide(L)'
;SDSGMAGGFIGNNQTGPATIYAFDVDPQTESFGNKRVFSYIDGGVPHGLQLDTAGNLYAGTGDGVEVWNSQGTLIGKFFLGSSSSEMLFIGNGRLIILAETKIYMVSLAAEGLDVDYPQGSSSVSEDPSGC
;
A
#
# COMPACT_ATOMS: atom_id res chain seq x y z
N SER A 1 17.29 -5.46 3.91
CA SER A 1 16.08 -4.72 4.28
C SER A 1 16.18 -3.35 3.63
N ASP A 2 15.29 -3.04 2.67
CA ASP A 2 15.29 -1.75 1.98
C ASP A 2 14.75 -0.62 2.90
N SER A 3 14.08 -1.00 3.98
CA SER A 3 13.84 -0.19 5.18
C SER A 3 15.10 -0.17 6.06
N GLY A 4 16.20 0.35 5.53
CA GLY A 4 17.49 0.44 6.22
C GLY A 4 17.49 1.31 7.48
N MET A 5 16.40 2.04 7.73
CA MET A 5 16.12 2.72 9.00
C MET A 5 15.90 1.74 10.16
N ALA A 6 15.37 0.53 9.93
CA ALA A 6 15.04 -0.42 10.98
C ALA A 6 16.28 -1.19 11.48
N GLY A 7 16.78 -0.83 12.67
CA GLY A 7 17.93 -1.49 13.31
C GLY A 7 17.57 -2.66 14.24
N GLY A 8 16.29 -2.93 14.48
CA GLY A 8 15.88 -3.93 15.48
C GLY A 8 16.19 -3.46 16.90
N PHE A 9 16.87 -4.29 17.70
CA PHE A 9 17.15 -4.02 19.13
C PHE A 9 18.02 -2.78 19.41
N ILE A 10 18.70 -2.25 18.39
CA ILE A 10 19.51 -1.02 18.45
C ILE A 10 18.71 0.25 18.14
N GLY A 11 17.43 0.13 17.81
CA GLY A 11 16.54 1.25 17.49
C GLY A 11 16.57 1.66 16.02
N ASN A 12 15.78 2.68 15.68
CA ASN A 12 15.68 3.19 14.32
C ASN A 12 16.78 4.23 14.04
N ASN A 13 17.54 4.03 12.96
CA ASN A 13 18.47 5.04 12.46
C ASN A 13 17.78 5.88 11.39
N GLN A 14 17.32 7.07 11.76
CA GLN A 14 16.59 7.96 10.85
C GLN A 14 17.41 8.46 9.66
N THR A 15 18.74 8.26 9.66
CA THR A 15 19.59 8.55 8.49
C THR A 15 19.62 7.40 7.47
N GLY A 16 19.05 6.24 7.82
CA GLY A 16 18.91 5.09 6.93
C GLY A 16 17.75 5.25 5.94
N PRO A 17 17.76 4.52 4.82
CA PRO A 17 16.71 4.62 3.81
C PRO A 17 15.35 4.14 4.36
N ALA A 18 14.31 4.93 4.06
CA ALA A 18 12.89 4.60 4.21
C ALA A 18 12.20 4.95 2.89
N THR A 19 12.48 4.13 1.87
CA THR A 19 12.14 4.42 0.48
C THR A 19 11.10 3.45 -0.03
N ILE A 20 10.04 3.97 -0.65
CA ILE A 20 9.09 3.18 -1.43
C ILE A 20 9.61 3.12 -2.87
N TYR A 21 9.67 1.91 -3.43
CA TYR A 21 10.12 1.68 -4.80
C TYR A 21 8.96 1.25 -5.68
N ALA A 22 8.99 1.66 -6.95
CA ALA A 22 8.14 1.16 -8.01
C ALA A 22 8.94 0.30 -8.98
N PHE A 23 8.28 -0.69 -9.56
CA PHE A 23 8.81 -1.60 -10.58
C PHE A 23 7.80 -1.69 -11.71
N ASP A 24 8.31 -1.94 -12.91
CA ASP A 24 7.46 -2.39 -14.01
C ASP A 24 7.30 -3.91 -13.88
N VAL A 25 6.08 -4.42 -14.05
CA VAL A 25 5.76 -5.85 -13.97
C VAL A 25 5.55 -6.37 -15.39
N ASP A 26 6.32 -7.37 -15.78
CA ASP A 26 6.09 -8.08 -17.04
C ASP A 26 4.80 -8.92 -16.92
N PRO A 27 3.77 -8.70 -17.75
CA PRO A 27 2.48 -9.38 -17.62
C PRO A 27 2.51 -10.86 -18.03
N GLN A 28 3.59 -11.33 -18.65
CA GLN A 28 3.76 -12.72 -19.07
C GLN A 28 4.64 -13.51 -18.10
N THR A 29 5.74 -12.90 -17.68
CA THR A 29 6.74 -13.56 -16.82
C THR A 29 6.57 -13.24 -15.34
N GLU A 30 5.72 -12.25 -15.01
CA GLU A 30 5.56 -11.67 -13.68
C GLU A 30 6.89 -11.16 -13.09
N SER A 31 7.88 -10.92 -13.95
CA SER A 31 9.19 -10.42 -13.53
C SER A 31 9.16 -8.92 -13.28
N PHE A 32 9.98 -8.48 -12.33
CA PHE A 32 10.11 -7.08 -11.94
C PHE A 32 11.30 -6.42 -12.64
N GLY A 33 11.02 -5.36 -13.41
CA GLY A 33 12.02 -4.54 -14.09
C GLY A 33 12.00 -3.09 -13.61
N ASN A 34 12.98 -2.30 -14.09
CA ASN A 34 12.99 -0.83 -13.96
C ASN A 34 12.73 -0.30 -12.53
N LYS A 35 13.52 -0.80 -11.55
CA LYS A 35 13.48 -0.32 -10.16
C LYS A 35 13.70 1.18 -10.12
N ARG A 36 12.75 1.91 -9.56
CA ARG A 36 12.83 3.36 -9.37
C ARG A 36 12.30 3.77 -8.02
N VAL A 37 12.79 4.89 -7.52
CA VAL A 37 12.23 5.52 -6.31
C VAL A 37 10.84 6.04 -6.66
N PHE A 38 9.84 5.64 -5.87
CA PHE A 38 8.50 6.20 -5.93
C PHE A 38 8.39 7.39 -4.97
N SER A 39 8.69 7.16 -3.69
CA SER A 39 8.68 8.22 -2.66
C SER A 39 9.65 7.93 -1.51
N TYR A 40 9.94 8.99 -0.76
CA TYR A 40 10.61 8.92 0.53
C TYR A 40 9.59 9.23 1.61
N ILE A 41 9.62 8.48 2.71
CA ILE A 41 8.67 8.63 3.80
C ILE A 41 9.22 9.63 4.80
N ASP A 42 8.35 10.50 5.32
CA ASP A 42 8.73 11.58 6.22
C ASP A 42 8.89 11.10 7.68
N GLY A 43 8.14 10.05 8.08
CA GLY A 43 8.14 9.54 9.45
C GLY A 43 8.34 8.03 9.58
N GLY A 44 9.46 7.61 10.18
CA GLY A 44 9.66 6.22 10.59
C GLY A 44 9.84 5.23 9.42
N VAL A 45 9.41 3.99 9.63
CA VAL A 45 9.59 2.90 8.67
C VAL A 45 8.27 2.68 7.91
N PRO A 46 8.28 2.54 6.56
CA PRO A 46 7.09 2.12 5.84
C PRO A 46 6.60 0.79 6.38
N HIS A 47 5.32 0.74 6.71
CA HIS A 47 4.63 -0.52 6.95
C HIS A 47 3.72 -0.86 5.76
N GLY A 48 2.53 -1.41 6.02
CA GLY A 48 1.56 -1.83 5.02
C GLY A 48 1.27 -0.73 3.99
N LEU A 49 1.07 -1.18 2.76
CA LEU A 49 0.78 -0.36 1.59
C LEU A 49 -0.61 -0.72 1.06
N GLN A 50 -1.40 0.28 0.69
CA GLN A 50 -2.71 0.08 0.07
C GLN A 50 -2.94 1.11 -1.03
N LEU A 51 -3.64 0.73 -2.10
CA LEU A 51 -4.00 1.62 -3.21
C LEU A 51 -5.51 1.90 -3.23
N ASP A 52 -5.87 3.11 -3.63
CA ASP A 52 -7.24 3.44 -4.04
C ASP A 52 -7.44 3.27 -5.55
N THR A 53 -8.69 3.39 -6.00
CA THR A 53 -9.08 3.28 -7.42
C THR A 53 -8.56 4.42 -8.31
N ALA A 54 -8.08 5.52 -7.72
CA ALA A 54 -7.45 6.62 -8.44
C ALA A 54 -5.92 6.44 -8.58
N GLY A 55 -5.36 5.37 -8.02
CA GLY A 55 -3.93 5.08 -8.02
C GLY A 55 -3.14 5.89 -6.97
N ASN A 56 -3.81 6.42 -5.95
CA ASN A 56 -3.12 6.98 -4.79
C ASN A 56 -2.64 5.86 -3.88
N LEU A 57 -1.38 5.95 -3.44
CA LEU A 57 -0.77 5.06 -2.47
C LEU A 57 -1.01 5.59 -1.08
N TYR A 58 -1.43 4.70 -0.19
CA TYR A 58 -1.49 4.92 1.23
C TYR A 58 -0.45 4.02 1.90
N ALA A 59 0.35 4.55 2.82
CA ALA A 59 1.31 3.75 3.58
C ALA A 59 1.27 4.08 5.06
N GLY A 60 1.39 3.03 5.87
CA GLY A 60 1.65 3.16 7.29
C GLY A 60 3.03 3.74 7.56
N THR A 61 3.09 4.69 8.49
CA THR A 61 4.28 5.46 8.88
C THR A 61 4.34 5.56 10.41
N GLY A 62 5.46 6.06 10.93
CA GLY A 62 5.71 6.11 12.37
C GLY A 62 4.77 7.00 13.20
N ASP A 63 3.97 7.84 12.57
CA ASP A 63 3.03 8.77 13.23
C ASP A 63 1.63 8.79 12.59
N GLY A 64 1.35 7.86 11.67
CA GLY A 64 0.05 7.71 11.05
C GLY A 64 0.15 7.11 9.66
N VAL A 65 -0.61 7.67 8.71
CA VAL A 65 -0.66 7.21 7.31
C VAL A 65 -0.37 8.38 6.38
N GLU A 66 0.59 8.21 5.47
CA GLU A 66 0.86 9.15 4.40
C GLU A 66 0.16 8.70 3.11
N VAL A 67 -0.28 9.67 2.29
CA VAL A 67 -0.98 9.44 1.03
C VAL A 67 -0.25 10.15 -0.10
N TRP A 68 0.17 9.40 -1.11
CA TRP A 68 0.85 9.90 -2.31
C TRP A 68 0.00 9.65 -3.55
N ASN A 69 0.01 10.58 -4.49
CA ASN A 69 -0.58 10.32 -5.80
C ASN A 69 0.26 9.34 -6.63
N SER A 70 -0.26 8.92 -7.78
CA SER A 70 0.41 7.97 -8.69
C SER A 70 1.78 8.42 -9.21
N GLN A 71 2.15 9.69 -9.03
CA GLN A 71 3.45 10.25 -9.39
C GLN A 71 4.42 10.33 -8.20
N GLY A 72 4.06 9.79 -7.03
CA GLY A 72 4.88 9.82 -5.82
C GLY A 72 4.85 11.16 -5.07
N THR A 73 3.93 12.06 -5.41
CA THR A 73 3.77 13.35 -4.70
C THR A 73 2.90 13.16 -3.46
N LEU A 74 3.39 13.58 -2.29
CA LEU A 74 2.60 13.56 -1.06
C LEU A 74 1.40 14.52 -1.18
N ILE A 75 0.19 14.01 -1.03
CA ILE A 75 -1.07 14.76 -1.16
C ILE A 75 -1.87 14.83 0.15
N GLY A 76 -1.50 14.06 1.17
CA GLY A 76 -2.17 14.10 2.46
C GLY A 76 -1.56 13.19 3.51
N LYS A 77 -2.01 13.36 4.76
CA LYS A 77 -1.60 12.54 5.90
C LYS A 77 -2.74 12.41 6.91
N PHE A 78 -3.01 11.18 7.35
CA PHE A 78 -3.83 10.92 8.54
C PHE A 78 -2.91 10.83 9.74
N PHE A 79 -2.78 11.94 10.48
CA PHE A 79 -1.93 12.00 11.66
C PHE A 79 -2.63 11.34 12.86
N LEU A 80 -2.02 10.28 13.40
CA LEU A 80 -2.53 9.53 14.56
C LEU A 80 -1.73 9.80 15.84
N GLY A 81 -0.53 10.37 15.70
CA GLY A 81 0.42 10.55 16.81
C GLY A 81 1.03 9.23 17.32
N SER A 82 0.84 8.14 16.57
CA SER A 82 1.38 6.82 16.83
C SER A 82 1.64 6.10 15.52
N SER A 83 2.51 5.08 15.54
CA SER A 83 2.76 4.25 14.36
C SER A 83 1.48 3.61 13.85
N SER A 84 1.35 3.50 12.54
CA SER A 84 0.36 2.63 11.92
C SER A 84 1.04 1.57 11.07
N SER A 85 0.48 0.37 11.13
CA SER A 85 1.08 -0.80 10.51
C SER A 85 0.32 -1.25 9.28
N GLU A 86 -1.00 -1.32 9.33
CA GLU A 86 -1.81 -1.93 8.26
C GLU A 86 -3.10 -1.18 8.03
N MET A 87 -3.63 -1.28 6.81
CA MET A 87 -4.76 -0.49 6.36
C MET A 87 -5.65 -1.28 5.41
N LEU A 88 -6.96 -1.09 5.51
CA LEU A 88 -7.92 -1.80 4.66
C LEU A 88 -9.03 -0.88 4.19
N PHE A 89 -9.22 -0.78 2.88
CA PHE A 89 -10.44 -0.22 2.34
C PHE A 89 -11.59 -1.21 2.53
N ILE A 90 -12.72 -0.75 3.07
CA ILE A 90 -13.90 -1.58 3.32
C ILE A 90 -15.16 -0.93 2.74
N GLY A 91 -15.84 -1.65 1.86
CA GLY A 91 -17.03 -1.15 1.17
C GLY A 91 -16.79 0.22 0.52
N ASN A 92 -17.83 1.05 0.50
CA ASN A 92 -17.77 2.34 -0.19
C ASN A 92 -17.26 3.43 0.77
N GLY A 93 -16.07 3.98 0.47
CA GLY A 93 -15.57 5.20 1.10
C GLY A 93 -15.14 5.06 2.55
N ARG A 94 -14.67 3.87 2.98
CA ARG A 94 -14.15 3.68 4.34
C ARG A 94 -12.78 3.03 4.32
N LEU A 95 -11.92 3.53 5.20
CA LEU A 95 -10.58 3.03 5.42
C LEU A 95 -10.42 2.68 6.91
N ILE A 96 -10.05 1.44 7.19
CA ILE A 96 -9.62 1.00 8.51
C ILE A 96 -8.12 1.19 8.61
N ILE A 97 -7.65 1.77 9.71
CA ILE A 97 -6.22 1.92 10.02
C ILE A 97 -5.93 1.18 11.33
N LEU A 98 -4.98 0.26 11.28
CA LEU A 98 -4.49 -0.51 12.41
C LEU A 98 -3.24 0.19 12.96
N ALA A 99 -3.33 0.69 14.19
CA ALA A 99 -2.29 1.45 14.87
C ALA A 99 -1.90 0.76 16.17
N GLU A 100 -1.24 -0.40 16.03
CA GLU A 100 -0.82 -1.29 17.11
C GLU A 100 -1.96 -1.74 18.03
N THR A 101 -2.32 -0.92 19.02
CA THR A 101 -3.36 -1.20 20.03
C THR A 101 -4.68 -0.51 19.75
N LYS A 102 -4.75 0.29 18.68
CA LYS A 102 -5.94 1.05 18.29
C LYS A 102 -6.36 0.72 16.86
N ILE A 103 -7.67 0.76 16.63
CA ILE A 103 -8.27 0.66 15.31
C ILE A 103 -9.02 1.97 15.05
N TYR A 104 -8.69 2.62 13.95
CA TYR A 104 -9.40 3.81 13.48
C TYR A 104 -10.21 3.46 12.23
N MET A 105 -11.38 4.10 12.08
CA MET A 105 -12.16 4.06 10.85
C MET A 105 -12.29 5.49 10.33
N VAL A 106 -11.92 5.68 9.08
CA VAL A 106 -12.01 6.94 8.36
C VAL A 106 -13.09 6.81 7.30
N SER A 107 -13.98 7.80 7.21
CA SER A 107 -14.86 7.97 6.06
C SER A 107 -14.26 8.98 5.09
N LEU A 108 -14.11 8.60 3.83
CA LEU A 108 -13.46 9.39 2.79
C LEU A 108 -14.10 9.12 1.43
N ALA A 109 -13.86 10.00 0.46
CA ALA A 109 -14.39 9.85 -0.89
C ALA A 109 -13.65 8.80 -1.74
N ALA A 110 -12.45 8.38 -1.33
CA ALA A 110 -11.66 7.39 -2.05
C ALA A 110 -12.22 5.98 -1.86
N GLU A 111 -12.10 5.16 -2.90
CA GLU A 111 -12.58 3.78 -2.93
C GLU A 111 -11.39 2.82 -3.06
N GLY A 112 -11.48 1.65 -2.42
CA GLY A 112 -10.46 0.61 -2.54
C GLY A 112 -10.55 -0.17 -3.85
N LEU A 113 -9.44 -0.78 -4.25
CA LEU A 113 -9.43 -1.74 -5.35
C LEU A 113 -10.21 -3.01 -4.97
N ASP A 114 -10.96 -3.54 -5.94
CA ASP A 114 -11.50 -4.89 -5.84
C ASP A 114 -10.39 -5.90 -6.12
N VAL A 115 -10.33 -6.98 -5.34
CA VAL A 115 -9.25 -7.97 -5.39
C VAL A 115 -9.63 -9.19 -6.23
N ASP A 116 -10.54 -9.00 -7.19
CA ASP A 116 -10.84 -10.03 -8.17
C ASP A 116 -9.58 -10.32 -8.99
N TYR A 117 -9.16 -11.59 -8.98
CA TYR A 117 -8.03 -12.05 -9.78
C TYR A 117 -8.23 -11.63 -11.23
N PRO A 118 -7.18 -11.15 -11.95
CA PRO A 118 -7.30 -10.88 -13.36
C PRO A 118 -7.76 -12.15 -14.05
N GLN A 119 -8.99 -12.15 -14.55
CA GLN A 119 -9.52 -13.20 -15.40
C GLN A 119 -8.67 -13.16 -16.68
N GLY A 120 -7.61 -13.96 -16.70
CA GLY A 120 -6.92 -14.29 -17.94
C GLY A 120 -7.97 -14.73 -18.95
N SER A 121 -7.79 -14.36 -20.22
CA SER A 121 -8.72 -14.60 -21.31
C SER A 121 -8.89 -16.09 -21.66
N SER A 122 -9.35 -16.92 -20.73
CA SER A 122 -9.88 -18.25 -21.02
C SER A 122 -11.39 -18.18 -20.91
N SER A 123 -12.03 -17.97 -22.06
CA SER A 123 -13.41 -18.37 -22.26
C SER A 123 -13.51 -19.89 -22.07
N VAL A 124 -13.77 -20.33 -20.84
CA VAL A 124 -14.30 -21.67 -20.61
C VAL A 124 -15.78 -21.57 -20.86
N SER A 125 -16.21 -21.92 -22.07
CA SER A 125 -17.62 -22.19 -22.34
C SER A 125 -18.02 -23.40 -21.50
N GLU A 126 -19.00 -23.23 -20.60
CA GLU A 126 -19.65 -24.36 -19.96
C GLU A 126 -20.23 -25.28 -21.05
N ASP A 127 -19.79 -26.54 -21.07
CA ASP A 127 -20.38 -27.59 -21.91
C ASP A 127 -21.71 -28.01 -21.25
N PRO A 128 -22.88 -27.83 -21.91
CA PRO A 128 -24.17 -28.15 -21.32
C PRO A 128 -24.50 -29.64 -21.34
N SER A 129 -23.57 -30.54 -21.68
CA SER A 129 -23.83 -31.99 -21.67
C SER A 129 -23.40 -32.67 -20.36
N GLY A 130 -24.19 -32.46 -19.31
CA GLY A 130 -24.17 -33.32 -18.13
C GLY A 130 -24.68 -34.73 -18.47
N CYS A 131 -23.82 -35.74 -18.30
CA CYS A 131 -24.20 -37.14 -18.12
C CYS A 131 -24.49 -37.42 -16.64
#